data_AF-A0A0K0F8Y9-F1
#
_entry.id   AF-A0A0K0F8Y9-F1
#
_cell.length_a   1.000
_cell.length_b   1.000
_cell.length_c   1.000
_cell.angle_alpha   90.00
_cell.angle_beta   90.00
_cell.angle_gamma   90.00
#
_symmetry.space_group_name_H-M   'P 1'
#
loop_
_entity.id
_entity.type
_entity.pdbx_description
1 polymer ?
#
loop_
_entity_poly.entity_id
_entity_poly.type
_entity_poly.pdbx_seq_one_letter_code
_entity_poly.pdbx_strand_id
1 'polypeptide(L)'
;MDVTNKNNKAISKKLKKPLTFRDKIKLRHLELEPLCCMDSCLIRGGCLTIAVFEAIYISITSLLVVYIAYKYQLFNTTSSNSSTLIIYLSIIIFYNLVSCFFIALMLHGLLSFQKIYLWLHWNFDKTSLIFHIFMFSTTFFLLSTNHLKGKFSKENIALLFCFGFQVPLQFWSLSVVKRCSDYFNLLKILIKLGEN
;
A
#
# COMPACT_ATOMS: atom_id res chain seq x y z
N MET A 1 65.18 31.38 -41.47
CA MET A 1 64.36 30.18 -41.17
C MET A 1 64.32 30.06 -39.65
N ASP A 2 63.15 30.27 -39.04
CA ASP A 2 62.77 29.61 -37.78
C ASP A 2 61.26 29.83 -37.55
N VAL A 3 60.50 28.94 -38.19
CA VAL A 3 59.03 28.89 -38.16
C VAL A 3 58.64 27.90 -37.06
N THR A 4 58.83 28.25 -35.79
CA THR A 4 58.61 27.28 -34.68
C THR A 4 57.93 27.82 -33.44
N ASN A 5 57.42 29.06 -33.41
CA ASN A 5 56.85 29.61 -32.16
C ASN A 5 55.43 30.20 -32.23
N LYS A 6 54.67 29.94 -33.31
CA LYS A 6 53.23 30.29 -33.37
C LYS A 6 52.29 29.13 -33.05
N ASN A 7 52.77 27.89 -33.02
CA ASN A 7 51.92 26.71 -32.85
C ASN A 7 51.59 26.37 -31.38
N ASN A 8 52.37 26.86 -30.41
CA ASN A 8 52.15 26.52 -28.99
C ASN A 8 50.99 27.29 -28.34
N LYS A 9 50.55 28.41 -28.91
CA LYS A 9 49.42 29.19 -28.38
C LYS A 9 48.04 28.69 -28.87
N ALA A 10 48.02 27.87 -29.92
CA ALA A 10 46.78 27.33 -30.49
C ALA A 10 46.33 26.01 -29.83
N ILE A 11 47.24 25.29 -29.17
CA ILE A 11 46.96 23.96 -28.60
C ILE A 11 46.24 24.06 -27.24
N SER A 12 46.43 25.14 -26.48
CA SER A 12 45.77 25.32 -25.16
C SER A 12 44.30 25.73 -25.22
N LYS A 13 43.76 26.09 -26.40
CA LYS A 13 42.35 26.48 -26.58
C LYS A 13 41.44 25.33 -27.04
N LYS A 14 41.96 24.14 -27.33
CA LYS A 14 41.19 23.03 -27.94
C LYS A 14 40.67 21.97 -26.96
N LEU A 15 40.73 22.20 -25.65
CA LEU A 15 40.27 21.21 -24.66
C LEU A 15 39.43 21.79 -23.51
N LYS A 16 38.58 22.77 -23.79
CA LYS A 16 37.39 22.98 -22.97
C LYS A 16 36.20 22.51 -23.77
N LYS A 17 35.99 21.18 -23.79
CA LYS A 17 34.67 20.64 -24.12
C LYS A 17 33.67 21.39 -23.23
N PRO A 18 32.57 21.94 -23.78
CA PRO A 18 31.49 22.39 -22.91
C PRO A 18 31.08 21.18 -22.10
N LEU A 19 31.32 21.21 -20.78
CA LEU A 19 30.84 20.18 -19.87
C LEU A 19 29.33 20.18 -20.04
N THR A 20 28.84 19.18 -20.76
CA THR A 20 27.40 18.97 -20.89
C THR A 20 26.88 18.61 -19.50
N PHE A 21 25.64 18.97 -19.19
CA PHE A 21 25.02 18.64 -17.90
C PHE A 21 25.18 17.13 -17.57
N ARG A 22 25.19 16.31 -18.62
CA ARG A 22 25.44 14.87 -18.64
C ARG A 22 26.79 14.44 -18.03
N ASP A 23 27.85 15.23 -18.23
CA ASP A 23 29.19 14.91 -17.72
C ASP A 23 29.37 15.25 -16.23
N LYS A 24 28.53 16.14 -15.70
CA LYS A 24 28.52 16.49 -14.27
C LYS A 24 27.77 15.48 -13.42
N ILE A 25 26.95 14.64 -14.04
CA ILE A 25 26.13 13.67 -13.33
C ILE A 25 26.71 12.28 -13.58
N LYS A 26 27.51 11.81 -12.63
CA LYS A 26 27.85 10.38 -12.56
C LYS A 26 26.53 9.60 -12.55
N LEU A 27 26.33 8.70 -13.50
CA LEU A 27 25.18 7.78 -13.56
C LEU A 27 24.88 7.12 -12.20
N ARG A 28 25.93 6.83 -11.42
CA ARG A 28 25.81 6.26 -10.08
C ARG A 28 25.22 7.21 -9.01
N HIS A 29 25.29 8.53 -9.21
CA HIS A 29 24.67 9.51 -8.30
C HIS A 29 23.15 9.64 -8.55
N LEU A 30 22.68 9.52 -9.79
CA LEU A 30 21.25 9.49 -10.11
C LEU A 30 20.53 8.22 -9.63
N GLU A 31 21.25 7.11 -9.51
CA GLU A 31 20.71 5.87 -8.92
C GLU A 31 20.61 5.96 -7.39
N LEU A 32 21.45 6.75 -6.70
CA LEU A 32 21.46 6.86 -5.25
C LEU A 32 20.73 8.10 -4.69
N GLU A 33 20.66 9.21 -5.41
CA GLU A 33 19.99 10.44 -4.95
C GLU A 33 18.48 10.29 -4.73
N PRO A 34 17.68 9.64 -5.59
CA PRO A 34 16.26 9.49 -5.32
C PRO A 34 15.96 8.51 -4.18
N LEU A 35 16.94 7.73 -3.70
CA LEU A 35 16.80 6.94 -2.47
C LEU A 35 17.03 7.76 -1.18
N CYS A 36 17.66 8.94 -1.27
CA CYS A 36 18.07 9.73 -0.10
C CYS A 36 17.29 11.03 0.08
N CYS A 37 16.34 11.36 -0.80
CA CYS A 37 15.47 12.51 -0.61
C CYS A 37 14.40 12.18 0.45
N MET A 38 14.18 13.09 1.40
CA MET A 38 13.16 13.00 2.46
C MET A 38 11.78 12.57 1.93
N ASP A 39 11.42 12.97 0.72
CA ASP A 39 10.17 12.59 0.05
C ASP A 39 10.08 11.10 -0.30
N SER A 40 11.19 10.47 -0.70
CA SER A 40 11.22 9.03 -1.02
C SER A 40 11.04 8.19 0.24
N CYS A 41 11.71 8.56 1.33
CA CYS A 41 11.55 7.95 2.64
C CYS A 41 10.14 8.17 3.20
N LEU A 42 9.57 9.37 3.03
CA LEU A 42 8.23 9.69 3.50
C LEU A 42 7.15 8.90 2.75
N ILE A 43 7.27 8.80 1.43
CA ILE A 43 6.32 8.07 0.59
C ILE A 43 6.41 6.55 0.86
N ARG A 44 7.63 5.99 0.95
CA ARG A 44 7.83 4.57 1.25
C ARG A 44 7.40 4.23 2.67
N GLY A 45 7.69 5.12 3.63
CA GLY A 45 7.22 5.02 5.01
C GLY A 45 5.70 5.08 5.10
N GLY A 46 5.04 5.91 4.29
CA GLY A 46 3.58 5.94 4.18
C GLY A 46 2.99 4.61 3.73
N CYS A 47 3.49 4.04 2.63
CA CYS A 47 3.04 2.73 2.15
C CYS A 47 3.34 1.59 3.15
N LEU A 48 4.49 1.63 3.83
CA LEU A 48 4.78 0.67 4.89
C LEU A 48 3.82 0.83 6.08
N THR A 49 3.48 2.06 6.44
CA THR A 49 2.54 2.36 7.53
C THR A 49 1.14 1.82 7.21
N ILE A 50 0.70 1.93 5.96
CA ILE A 50 -0.55 1.30 5.49
C ILE A 50 -0.49 -0.21 5.69
N ALA A 51 0.58 -0.86 5.25
CA ALA A 51 0.77 -2.31 5.41
C ALA A 51 0.64 -2.74 6.88
N VAL A 52 1.23 -1.95 7.79
CA VAL A 52 1.18 -2.19 9.23
C VAL A 52 -0.23 -2.00 9.77
N PHE A 53 -0.94 -0.93 9.39
CA PHE A 53 -2.32 -0.72 9.83
C PHE A 53 -3.25 -1.82 9.35
N GLU A 54 -3.12 -2.26 8.10
CA GLU A 54 -3.91 -3.37 7.58
C GLU A 54 -3.58 -4.68 8.31
N ALA A 55 -2.30 -4.97 8.59
CA ALA A 55 -1.91 -6.15 9.36
C ALA A 55 -2.48 -6.14 10.79
N ILE A 56 -2.49 -4.97 11.45
CA ILE A 56 -3.11 -4.79 12.77
C ILE A 56 -4.63 -5.01 12.68
N TYR A 57 -5.29 -4.42 11.68
CA TYR A 57 -6.71 -4.61 11.44
C TYR A 57 -7.08 -6.09 11.25
N ILE A 58 -6.33 -6.80 10.40
CA ILE A 58 -6.54 -8.24 10.15
C ILE A 58 -6.33 -9.03 11.44
N SER A 59 -5.31 -8.70 12.23
CA SER A 59 -5.04 -9.38 13.49
C SER A 59 -6.19 -9.22 14.49
N ILE A 60 -6.67 -7.98 14.68
CA ILE A 60 -7.77 -7.68 15.60
C ILE A 60 -9.06 -8.38 15.13
N THR A 61 -9.41 -8.23 13.85
CA THR A 61 -10.65 -8.82 13.31
C THR A 61 -10.61 -10.35 13.32
N SER A 62 -9.46 -10.96 13.03
CA SER A 62 -9.31 -12.43 13.10
C SER A 62 -9.48 -12.95 14.53
N LEU A 63 -8.90 -12.27 15.53
CA LEU A 63 -9.11 -12.61 16.94
C LEU A 63 -10.58 -12.49 17.35
N LEU A 64 -11.27 -11.42 16.93
CA LEU A 64 -12.70 -11.23 17.21
C LEU A 64 -13.55 -12.34 16.58
N VAL A 65 -13.27 -12.69 15.31
CA VAL A 65 -13.99 -13.76 14.61
C VAL A 65 -13.82 -15.10 15.31
N VAL A 66 -12.60 -15.47 15.68
CA VAL A 66 -12.32 -16.73 16.40
C VAL A 66 -13.03 -16.75 17.76
N TYR A 67 -12.99 -15.64 18.49
CA TYR A 67 -13.67 -15.53 19.78
C TYR A 67 -15.19 -15.65 19.67
N ILE A 68 -15.81 -14.99 18.68
CA ILE A 68 -17.25 -15.10 18.40
C ILE A 68 -17.61 -16.55 18.02
N ALA A 69 -16.79 -17.19 17.17
CA ALA A 69 -17.00 -18.57 16.77
C ALA A 69 -16.94 -19.55 17.95
N TYR A 70 -15.98 -19.36 18.85
CA TYR A 70 -15.86 -20.13 20.10
C TYR A 70 -17.05 -19.90 21.03
N LYS A 71 -17.38 -18.63 21.32
CA LYS A 71 -18.47 -18.23 22.24
C LYS A 71 -19.83 -18.79 21.82
N TYR A 72 -20.10 -18.84 20.53
CA TYR A 72 -21.38 -19.34 19.99
C TYR A 72 -21.35 -20.82 19.57
N GLN A 73 -20.26 -21.54 19.86
CA GLN A 73 -20.08 -22.97 19.59
C GLN A 73 -20.46 -23.36 18.15
N LEU A 74 -20.01 -22.55 17.18
CA LEU A 74 -20.40 -22.70 15.76
C LEU A 74 -20.11 -24.09 15.16
N PHE A 75 -19.09 -24.79 15.67
CA PHE A 75 -18.68 -26.10 15.18
C PHE A 75 -19.43 -27.28 15.82
N ASN A 76 -20.13 -27.07 16.94
CA ASN A 76 -20.81 -28.14 17.69
C ASN A 76 -22.33 -28.16 17.51
N THR A 77 -22.94 -27.11 16.93
CA THR A 77 -24.40 -27.00 16.89
C THR A 77 -25.00 -27.31 15.52
N THR A 78 -25.82 -28.37 15.45
CA THR A 78 -26.59 -28.88 14.30
C THR A 78 -27.87 -28.06 13.98
N SER A 79 -27.85 -26.73 14.12
CA SER A 79 -29.10 -25.93 14.08
C SER A 79 -29.09 -24.83 13.00
N SER A 80 -30.15 -24.79 12.20
CA SER A 80 -30.42 -23.93 11.03
C SER A 80 -30.24 -22.42 11.23
N ASN A 81 -30.32 -21.92 12.47
CA ASN A 81 -30.11 -20.49 12.80
C ASN A 81 -28.63 -20.07 12.91
N SER A 82 -27.68 -21.01 12.77
CA SER A 82 -26.25 -20.70 12.68
C SER A 82 -25.84 -20.21 11.28
N SER A 83 -26.66 -20.45 10.24
CA SER A 83 -26.32 -20.16 8.84
C SER A 83 -25.94 -18.71 8.60
N THR A 84 -26.73 -17.73 9.05
CA THR A 84 -26.44 -16.30 8.82
C THR A 84 -25.15 -15.85 9.49
N LEU A 85 -24.88 -16.29 10.72
CA LEU A 85 -23.67 -15.93 11.45
C LEU A 85 -22.43 -16.61 10.85
N ILE A 86 -22.55 -17.86 10.42
CA ILE A 86 -21.48 -18.59 9.72
C ILE A 86 -21.15 -17.88 8.40
N ILE A 87 -22.15 -17.54 7.59
CA ILE A 87 -21.95 -16.83 6.32
C ILE A 87 -21.28 -15.48 6.58
N TYR A 88 -21.78 -14.72 7.56
CA TYR A 88 -21.23 -13.42 7.93
C TYR A 88 -19.75 -13.50 8.36
N LEU A 89 -19.40 -14.43 9.26
CA LEU A 89 -18.00 -14.63 9.67
C LEU A 89 -17.13 -15.16 8.54
N SER A 90 -17.66 -16.01 7.67
CA SER A 90 -16.94 -16.55 6.51
C SER A 90 -16.54 -15.44 5.53
N ILE A 91 -17.43 -14.46 5.30
CA ILE A 91 -17.14 -13.28 4.48
C ILE A 91 -15.98 -12.48 5.08
N ILE A 92 -15.96 -12.28 6.41
CA ILE A 92 -14.87 -11.56 7.10
C ILE A 92 -13.54 -12.34 6.98
N ILE A 93 -13.56 -13.65 7.20
CA ILE A 93 -12.36 -14.49 7.08
C ILE A 93 -11.81 -14.45 5.65
N PHE A 94 -12.68 -14.59 4.65
CA PHE A 94 -12.29 -14.53 3.25
C PHE A 94 -11.64 -13.17 2.91
N TYR A 95 -12.25 -12.08 3.36
CA TYR A 95 -11.68 -10.74 3.20
C TYR A 95 -10.31 -10.61 3.86
N ASN A 96 -10.13 -11.12 5.08
CA ASN A 96 -8.87 -11.08 5.80
C ASN A 96 -7.75 -11.85 5.06
N LEU A 97 -8.08 -13.01 4.48
CA LEU A 97 -7.13 -13.78 3.67
C LEU A 97 -6.70 -13.03 2.40
N VAL A 98 -7.68 -12.45 1.69
CA VAL A 98 -7.40 -11.62 0.50
C VAL A 98 -6.54 -10.41 0.89
N SER A 99 -6.86 -9.75 2.01
CA SER A 99 -6.10 -8.60 2.51
C SER A 99 -4.66 -8.97 2.85
N CYS A 100 -4.43 -10.09 3.53
CA CYS A 100 -3.07 -10.61 3.78
C CYS A 100 -2.25 -10.78 2.49
N PHE A 101 -2.88 -11.31 1.43
CA PHE A 101 -2.24 -11.47 0.13
C PHE A 101 -1.85 -10.12 -0.49
N PHE A 102 -2.73 -9.11 -0.43
CA PHE A 102 -2.43 -7.78 -0.97
C PHE A 102 -1.39 -7.02 -0.15
N ILE A 103 -1.31 -7.21 1.17
CA ILE A 103 -0.21 -6.68 2.00
C ILE A 103 1.13 -7.27 1.53
N ALA A 104 1.20 -8.58 1.31
CA ALA A 104 2.41 -9.25 0.84
C ALA A 104 2.82 -8.76 -0.56
N LEU A 105 1.85 -8.59 -1.47
CA LEU A 105 2.10 -8.01 -2.79
C LEU A 105 2.62 -6.57 -2.71
N MET A 106 2.02 -5.73 -1.84
CA MET A 106 2.48 -4.36 -1.67
C MET A 106 3.92 -4.33 -1.13
N LEU A 107 4.23 -5.13 -0.10
CA LEU A 107 5.58 -5.22 0.46
C LEU A 107 6.59 -5.69 -0.59
N HIS A 108 6.22 -6.69 -1.41
CA HIS A 108 7.04 -7.12 -2.52
C HIS A 108 7.24 -6.00 -3.57
N GLY A 109 6.20 -5.23 -3.89
CA GLY A 109 6.28 -4.07 -4.77
C GLY A 109 7.19 -2.95 -4.25
N LEU A 110 7.15 -2.72 -2.93
CA LEU A 110 8.01 -1.75 -2.23
C LEU A 110 9.47 -2.18 -2.21
N LEU A 111 9.77 -3.48 -2.19
CA LEU A 111 11.14 -4.01 -2.23
C LEU A 111 11.69 -4.12 -3.65
N SER A 112 10.86 -4.50 -4.61
CA SER A 112 11.23 -4.70 -6.02
C SER A 112 11.14 -3.44 -6.88
N PHE A 113 10.65 -2.32 -6.33
CA PHE A 113 10.40 -1.06 -7.05
C PHE A 113 9.49 -1.21 -8.27
N GLN A 114 8.61 -2.21 -8.26
CA GLN A 114 7.70 -2.49 -9.36
C GLN A 114 6.34 -1.82 -9.14
N LYS A 115 6.01 -0.86 -10.01
CA LYS A 115 4.74 -0.11 -9.97
C LYS A 115 3.49 -0.98 -10.15
N ILE A 116 3.62 -2.14 -10.78
CA ILE A 116 2.47 -3.00 -11.10
C ILE A 116 1.77 -3.46 -9.81
N TYR A 117 2.56 -3.80 -8.77
CA TYR A 117 2.04 -4.25 -7.49
C TYR A 117 1.40 -3.11 -6.69
N LEU A 118 1.97 -1.90 -6.75
CA LEU A 118 1.35 -0.73 -6.13
C LEU A 118 0.03 -0.36 -6.81
N TRP A 119 -0.04 -0.48 -8.13
CA TRP A 119 -1.28 -0.24 -8.87
C TRP A 119 -2.35 -1.30 -8.54
N LEU A 120 -1.96 -2.57 -8.41
CA LEU A 120 -2.86 -3.64 -7.95
C LEU A 120 -3.37 -3.36 -6.53
N HIS A 121 -2.49 -3.00 -5.60
CA HIS A 121 -2.87 -2.65 -4.23
C HIS A 121 -3.78 -1.41 -4.19
N TRP A 122 -3.51 -0.39 -5.01
CA TRP A 122 -4.37 0.78 -5.10
C TRP A 122 -5.80 0.46 -5.59
N ASN A 123 -5.95 -0.49 -6.52
CA ASN A 123 -7.27 -0.97 -6.93
C ASN A 123 -7.95 -1.82 -5.86
N PHE A 124 -7.16 -2.58 -5.11
CA PHE A 124 -7.63 -3.30 -3.93
C PHE A 124 -8.17 -2.33 -2.88
N ASP A 125 -7.47 -1.24 -2.55
CA ASP A 125 -7.92 -0.23 -1.58
C ASP A 125 -9.30 0.36 -1.93
N LYS A 126 -9.57 0.59 -3.23
CA LYS A 126 -10.90 1.06 -3.67
C LYS A 126 -11.98 0.02 -3.39
N THR A 127 -11.67 -1.24 -3.68
CA THR A 127 -12.59 -2.35 -3.46
C THR A 127 -12.81 -2.59 -1.96
N SER A 128 -11.73 -2.50 -1.18
CA SER A 128 -11.72 -2.57 0.28
C SER A 128 -12.59 -1.46 0.90
N LEU A 129 -12.48 -0.23 0.41
CA LEU A 129 -13.32 0.88 0.87
C LEU A 129 -14.81 0.58 0.69
N ILE A 130 -15.21 0.11 -0.49
CA ILE A 130 -16.61 -0.29 -0.76
C ILE A 130 -17.03 -1.42 0.18
N PHE A 131 -16.17 -2.41 0.35
CA PHE A 131 -16.41 -3.53 1.25
C PHE A 131 -16.60 -3.08 2.70
N HIS A 132 -15.78 -2.18 3.24
CA HIS A 132 -15.92 -1.68 4.61
C HIS A 132 -17.18 -0.85 4.82
N ILE A 133 -17.56 -0.01 3.85
CA ILE A 133 -18.82 0.75 3.91
C ILE A 133 -20.02 -0.22 3.91
N PHE A 134 -19.98 -1.23 3.04
CA PHE A 134 -21.01 -2.26 2.98
C PHE A 134 -21.09 -3.04 4.30
N MET A 135 -19.96 -3.57 4.78
CA MET A 135 -19.91 -4.34 6.03
C MET A 135 -20.32 -3.50 7.25
N PHE A 136 -19.94 -2.23 7.32
CA PHE A 136 -20.39 -1.33 8.37
C PHE A 136 -21.92 -1.19 8.36
N SER A 137 -22.50 -0.90 7.19
CA SER A 137 -23.94 -0.73 7.01
C SER A 137 -24.71 -2.02 7.31
N THR A 138 -24.25 -3.15 6.78
CA THR A 138 -24.86 -4.47 7.02
C THR A 138 -24.76 -4.87 8.49
N THR A 139 -23.62 -4.64 9.14
CA THR A 139 -23.45 -4.95 10.57
C THR A 139 -24.39 -4.10 11.41
N PHE A 140 -24.47 -2.79 11.15
CA PHE A 140 -25.40 -1.89 11.82
C PHE A 140 -26.87 -2.32 11.63
N PHE A 141 -27.25 -2.70 10.41
CA PHE A 141 -28.59 -3.18 10.08
C PHE A 141 -28.94 -4.50 10.78
N LEU A 142 -28.04 -5.50 10.72
CA LEU A 142 -28.24 -6.80 11.37
C LEU A 142 -28.31 -6.69 12.90
N LEU A 143 -27.58 -5.73 13.48
CA LEU A 143 -27.66 -5.40 14.90
C LEU A 143 -29.00 -4.74 15.26
N SER A 144 -29.43 -3.76 14.46
CA SER A 144 -30.67 -3.01 14.69
C SER A 144 -31.92 -3.89 14.57
N THR A 145 -31.90 -4.85 13.64
CA THR A 145 -32.99 -5.80 13.41
C THR A 145 -32.94 -7.04 14.31
N ASN A 146 -31.95 -7.15 15.21
CA ASN A 146 -31.72 -8.31 16.06
C ASN A 146 -31.53 -9.65 15.31
N HIS A 147 -31.19 -9.61 14.02
CA HIS A 147 -30.88 -10.81 13.22
C HIS A 147 -29.48 -11.35 13.50
N LEU A 148 -28.57 -10.54 14.05
CA LEU A 148 -27.26 -11.00 14.49
C LEU A 148 -27.32 -11.62 15.89
N LYS A 149 -26.85 -12.87 16.01
CA LYS A 149 -26.72 -13.54 17.32
C LYS A 149 -25.79 -12.71 18.21
N GLY A 150 -26.20 -12.49 19.45
CA GLY A 150 -25.47 -11.63 20.39
C GLY A 150 -25.95 -10.18 20.44
N LYS A 151 -26.78 -9.72 19.49
CA LYS A 151 -27.28 -8.32 19.45
C LYS A 151 -26.11 -7.33 19.67
N PHE A 152 -26.31 -6.27 20.43
CA PHE A 152 -25.28 -5.30 20.84
C PHE A 152 -24.33 -5.84 21.93
N SER A 153 -23.73 -6.99 21.69
CA SER A 153 -22.65 -7.49 22.53
C SER A 153 -21.36 -6.70 22.29
N LYS A 154 -20.44 -6.74 23.27
CA LYS A 154 -19.15 -6.02 23.18
C LYS A 154 -18.36 -6.38 21.93
N GLU A 155 -18.43 -7.63 21.50
CA GLU A 155 -17.70 -8.13 20.32
C GLU A 155 -18.27 -7.58 19.01
N ASN A 156 -19.59 -7.58 18.87
CA ASN A 156 -20.24 -7.06 17.67
C ASN A 156 -20.11 -5.53 17.58
N ILE A 157 -20.13 -4.84 18.72
CA ILE A 157 -19.83 -3.40 18.80
C ILE A 157 -18.37 -3.14 18.39
N ALA A 158 -17.42 -3.95 18.88
CA ALA A 158 -16.02 -3.84 18.49
C ALA A 158 -15.82 -4.06 16.97
N LEU A 159 -16.50 -5.04 16.37
CA LEU A 159 -16.49 -5.25 14.92
C LEU A 159 -17.05 -4.05 14.16
N LEU A 160 -18.17 -3.47 14.63
CA LEU A 160 -18.76 -2.27 14.02
C LEU A 160 -17.78 -1.10 14.03
N PHE A 161 -17.10 -0.86 15.16
CA PHE A 161 -16.06 0.16 15.26
C PHE A 161 -14.85 -0.14 14.37
N CYS A 162 -14.42 -1.40 14.26
CA CYS A 162 -13.33 -1.78 13.36
C CYS A 162 -13.67 -1.43 11.90
N PHE A 163 -14.89 -1.76 11.43
CA PHE A 163 -15.32 -1.39 10.08
C PHE A 163 -15.41 0.13 9.90
N GLY A 164 -15.92 0.85 10.90
CA GLY A 164 -16.03 2.31 10.87
C GLY A 164 -14.68 3.01 10.81
N PHE A 165 -13.70 2.59 11.61
CA PHE A 165 -12.35 3.17 11.65
C PHE A 165 -11.55 2.88 10.38
N GLN A 166 -11.84 1.76 9.71
CA GLN A 166 -11.13 1.39 8.49
C GLN A 166 -11.50 2.28 7.29
N VAL A 167 -12.69 2.89 7.27
CA VAL A 167 -13.11 3.80 6.19
C VAL A 167 -12.19 5.01 6.01
N PRO A 168 -11.93 5.86 7.05
CA PRO A 168 -11.00 6.97 6.91
C PRO A 168 -9.56 6.51 6.62
N LEU A 169 -9.13 5.38 7.17
CA LEU A 169 -7.82 4.80 6.86
C LEU A 169 -7.68 4.44 5.38
N GLN A 170 -8.72 3.84 4.77
CA GLN A 170 -8.68 3.49 3.36
C GLN A 170 -8.70 4.73 2.43
N PHE A 171 -9.42 5.79 2.81
CA PHE A 171 -9.31 7.07 2.08
C PHE A 171 -7.90 7.64 2.12
N TRP A 172 -7.24 7.56 3.28
CA TRP A 172 -5.86 7.98 3.41
C TRP A 172 -4.92 7.09 2.58
N SER A 173 -5.10 5.76 2.63
CA SER A 173 -4.33 4.80 1.84
C SER A 173 -4.35 5.12 0.34
N LEU A 174 -5.56 5.34 -0.21
CA LEU A 174 -5.75 5.68 -1.62
C LEU A 174 -4.93 6.89 -2.07
N SER A 175 -4.77 7.89 -1.21
CA SER A 175 -3.98 9.10 -1.50
C SER A 175 -2.48 8.80 -1.50
N VAL A 176 -2.01 8.06 -0.49
CA VAL A 176 -0.59 7.72 -0.31
C VAL A 176 -0.10 6.76 -1.39
N VAL A 177 -0.83 5.68 -1.65
CA VAL A 177 -0.44 4.66 -2.65
C VAL A 177 -0.43 5.27 -4.06
N LYS A 178 -1.38 6.17 -4.37
CA LYS A 178 -1.37 6.91 -5.64
C LYS A 178 -0.12 7.77 -5.79
N ARG A 179 0.21 8.58 -4.77
CA ARG A 179 1.44 9.39 -4.77
C ARG A 179 2.69 8.53 -4.91
N CYS A 180 2.72 7.37 -4.27
CA CYS A 180 3.83 6.42 -4.38
C CYS A 180 3.98 5.86 -5.80
N SER A 181 2.86 5.46 -6.43
CA SER A 181 2.86 5.01 -7.82
C SER A 181 3.33 6.11 -8.79
N ASP A 182 2.87 7.35 -8.60
CA ASP A 182 3.27 8.50 -9.44
C ASP A 182 4.77 8.81 -9.28
N TYR A 183 5.28 8.72 -8.04
CA TYR A 183 6.71 8.85 -7.75
C TYR A 183 7.54 7.77 -8.45
N PHE A 184 7.11 6.50 -8.43
CA PHE A 184 7.81 5.41 -9.11
C PHE A 184 7.81 5.59 -10.65
N ASN A 185 6.73 6.15 -11.22
CA ASN A 185 6.71 6.47 -12.65
C ASN A 185 7.73 7.56 -12.99
N LEU A 186 7.80 8.62 -12.18
CA LEU A 186 8.76 9.70 -12.39
C LEU A 186 10.21 9.20 -12.28
N LEU A 187 10.49 8.36 -11.29
CA LEU A 187 11.79 7.71 -11.11
C LEU A 187 12.21 6.93 -12.38
N LYS A 188 11.31 6.11 -12.92
CA LYS A 188 11.58 5.30 -14.11
C LYS A 188 11.86 6.16 -15.35
N ILE A 189 11.18 7.30 -15.49
CA ILE A 189 11.41 8.24 -16.60
C ILE A 189 12.78 8.91 -16.45
N LEU A 190 13.15 9.35 -15.25
CA LEU A 190 14.45 9.98 -14.98
C LEU A 190 15.62 9.02 -15.26
N ILE A 191 15.50 7.75 -14.85
CA ILE A 191 16.49 6.71 -15.15
C ILE A 191 16.66 6.57 -16.67
N LYS A 192 15.54 6.43 -17.40
CA LYS A 192 15.56 6.27 -18.86
C LYS A 192 16.16 7.49 -19.59
N LEU A 193 15.96 8.69 -19.06
CA LEU A 193 16.56 9.91 -19.61
C LEU A 193 18.06 10.03 -19.30
N GLY A 194 18.52 9.49 -18.17
CA GLY A 194 19.94 9.47 -17.80
C GLY A 194 20.76 8.41 -18.55
N GLU A 195 20.12 7.29 -18.93
CA GLU A 195 20.74 6.24 -19.75
C GLU A 195 20.88 6.66 -21.23
N ASN A 196 20.01 7.53 -21.73
CA ASN A 196 20.04 8.07 -23.10
C ASN A 196 20.97 9.26 -23.26
#